data_AF-A0A401ZXQ8-F1
#
_entry.id   AF-A0A401ZXQ8-F1
#
_cell.length_a   1.000
_cell.length_b   1.000
_cell.length_c   1.000
_cell.angle_alpha   90.00
_cell.angle_beta   90.00
_cell.angle_gamma   90.00
#
_symmetry.space_group_name_H-M   'P 1'
#
loop_
_entity.id
_entity.type
_entity.pdbx_description
1 polymer ?
#
loop_
_entity_poly.entity_id
_entity_poly.type
_entity_poly.pdbx_seq_one_letter_code
_entity_poly.pdbx_strand_id
1 'polypeptide(L)'
;MIHSQQTPQELFWSAWQQQQMPRLYPSFSLGNYCADFAHPDTRTILEITRLAPDTLRDQVKRAGWQIVSLPEREIITNVQGAVKRIANLLANKAVYLQKKSETAPRLQAVSVPSPLPPSLSQPLADPLLAPMTATKSPSAQVPPPPLPILRPTTKQTVSPFMTTKQTVSPLMTTKQASSIRPCPRCGAPLRKPELPCPSCQDQPSSTTKSVSAIAWARTLMQRDDWVVIDTETTGLTRDDEIVEIAIVGSKGQILVDTLIRPLQRIPLEASAVHHIYDADVKGAPTFAQLWPQIAPHFEGLVLAYNAQFDIRLLRQTLGQSALALPSLMTHDCIMKRYASYQKDCYGSGQPRQSLKHACTHFGIKPGVHRALGDTIAAWEVVKKLSELA
;
A
#
# COMPACT_ATOMS: atom_id res chain seq x y z
N MET A 1 -9.65 -39.32 -4.63
CA MET A 1 -8.48 -38.68 -3.98
C MET A 1 -8.92 -37.30 -3.51
N ILE A 2 -8.48 -36.84 -2.34
CA ILE A 2 -8.72 -35.46 -1.90
C ILE A 2 -7.62 -34.61 -2.54
N HIS A 3 -7.97 -33.73 -3.47
CA HIS A 3 -7.03 -32.69 -3.90
C HIS A 3 -6.91 -31.67 -2.76
N SER A 4 -5.76 -31.66 -2.08
CA SER A 4 -5.39 -30.57 -1.20
C SER A 4 -5.46 -29.26 -2.00
N GLN A 5 -6.29 -28.32 -1.57
CA GLN A 5 -6.28 -26.98 -2.15
C GLN A 5 -5.07 -26.26 -1.58
N GLN A 6 -4.14 -25.87 -2.46
CA GLN A 6 -2.91 -25.20 -2.04
C GLN A 6 -3.23 -23.87 -1.37
N THR A 7 -2.49 -23.54 -0.31
CA THR A 7 -2.67 -22.27 0.41
C THR A 7 -2.26 -21.08 -0.46
N PRO A 8 -2.69 -19.83 -0.17
CA PRO A 8 -2.21 -18.65 -0.87
C PRO A 8 -0.69 -18.51 -0.81
N GLN A 9 -0.05 -18.91 0.30
CA GLN A 9 1.41 -18.94 0.46
C GLN A 9 2.06 -19.98 -0.49
N GLU A 10 1.50 -21.19 -0.59
CA GLU A 10 1.99 -22.24 -1.50
C GLU A 10 1.82 -21.88 -2.99
N LEU A 11 0.69 -21.26 -3.34
CA LEU A 11 0.43 -20.75 -4.69
C LEU A 11 1.43 -19.65 -5.07
N PHE A 12 1.63 -18.67 -4.18
CA PHE A 12 2.64 -17.62 -4.36
C PHE A 12 4.05 -18.21 -4.49
N TRP A 13 4.42 -19.16 -3.63
CA TRP A 13 5.75 -19.77 -3.63
C TRP A 13 6.03 -20.59 -4.89
N SER A 14 5.05 -21.40 -5.33
CA SER A 14 5.13 -22.14 -6.59
C SER A 14 5.34 -21.21 -7.80
N ALA A 15 4.57 -20.12 -7.87
CA ALA A 15 4.73 -19.12 -8.92
C ALA A 15 6.06 -18.33 -8.82
N TRP A 16 6.57 -18.07 -7.60
CA TRP A 16 7.86 -17.42 -7.39
C TRP A 16 9.02 -18.27 -7.93
N GLN A 17 9.03 -19.57 -7.59
CA GLN A 17 10.04 -20.51 -8.05
C GLN A 17 10.08 -20.65 -9.58
N GLN A 18 8.92 -20.67 -10.24
CA GLN A 18 8.82 -20.78 -11.70
C GLN A 18 9.40 -19.57 -12.45
N GLN A 19 9.45 -18.39 -11.83
CA GLN A 19 9.91 -17.14 -12.46
C GLN A 19 11.41 -16.86 -12.30
N GLN A 20 12.18 -17.75 -11.66
CA GLN A 20 13.63 -17.61 -11.43
C GLN A 20 14.05 -16.29 -10.72
N MET A 21 13.15 -15.72 -9.92
CA MET A 21 13.37 -14.44 -9.23
C MET A 21 14.32 -14.58 -8.02
N PRO A 22 14.87 -13.47 -7.48
CA PRO A 22 15.75 -13.48 -6.30
C PRO A 22 15.22 -14.30 -5.12
N ARG A 23 16.15 -14.89 -4.36
CA ARG A 23 15.83 -15.86 -3.30
C ARG A 23 15.19 -15.18 -2.09
N LEU A 24 13.86 -15.25 -2.03
CA LEU A 24 13.11 -15.06 -0.80
C LEU A 24 13.30 -16.26 0.14
N TYR A 25 13.20 -15.99 1.45
CA TYR A 25 13.25 -16.97 2.52
C TYR A 25 11.88 -17.05 3.19
N PRO A 26 11.13 -18.16 3.07
CA PRO A 26 9.86 -18.34 3.74
C PRO A 26 10.05 -18.53 5.25
N SER A 27 9.05 -18.14 6.05
CA SER A 27 9.04 -18.32 7.53
C SER A 27 10.29 -17.75 8.23
N PHE A 28 10.75 -16.58 7.80
CA PHE A 28 12.04 -16.02 8.24
C PHE A 28 11.92 -15.37 9.63
N SER A 29 12.71 -15.86 10.58
CA SER A 29 12.70 -15.39 11.98
C SER A 29 13.47 -14.08 12.17
N LEU A 30 12.84 -13.13 12.85
CA LEU A 30 13.34 -11.78 13.12
C LEU A 30 13.09 -11.44 14.60
N GLY A 31 13.95 -11.96 15.49
CA GLY A 31 13.70 -11.93 16.92
C GLY A 31 12.43 -12.73 17.25
N ASN A 32 11.45 -12.08 17.88
CA ASN A 32 10.17 -12.69 18.25
C ASN A 32 9.13 -12.74 17.11
N TYR A 33 9.50 -12.33 15.89
CA TYR A 33 8.63 -12.31 14.72
C TYR A 33 9.00 -13.38 13.70
N CYS A 34 8.02 -13.89 12.96
CA CYS A 34 8.20 -14.77 11.82
C CYS A 34 7.48 -14.15 10.61
N ALA A 35 8.23 -13.82 9.56
CA ALA A 35 7.69 -13.28 8.32
C ALA A 35 7.21 -14.40 7.39
N ASP A 36 6.10 -14.22 6.66
CA ASP A 36 5.69 -15.16 5.60
C ASP A 36 6.84 -15.38 4.61
N PHE A 37 7.44 -14.29 4.12
CA PHE A 37 8.68 -14.30 3.33
C PHE A 37 9.56 -13.09 3.65
N ALA A 38 10.89 -13.24 3.54
CA ALA A 38 11.84 -12.13 3.66
C ALA A 38 12.94 -12.16 2.58
N HIS A 39 13.45 -10.98 2.23
CA HIS A 39 14.67 -10.80 1.45
C HIS A 39 15.72 -10.07 2.32
N PRO A 40 16.75 -10.77 2.82
CA PRO A 40 17.75 -10.19 3.73
C PRO A 40 18.48 -8.98 3.15
N ASP A 41 18.98 -9.09 1.91
CA ASP A 41 19.88 -8.09 1.31
C ASP A 41 19.20 -6.73 1.11
N THR A 42 17.91 -6.74 0.74
CA THR A 42 17.10 -5.52 0.62
C THR A 42 16.39 -5.12 1.92
N ARG A 43 16.52 -5.92 3.00
CA ARG A 43 15.74 -5.79 4.25
C ARG A 43 14.24 -5.58 4.00
N THR A 44 13.65 -6.50 3.24
CA THR A 44 12.22 -6.45 2.87
C THR A 44 11.51 -7.69 3.39
N ILE A 45 10.37 -7.48 4.02
CA ILE A 45 9.43 -8.50 4.52
C ILE A 45 8.18 -8.44 3.65
N LEU A 46 7.66 -9.61 3.29
CA LEU A 46 6.37 -9.77 2.65
C LEU A 46 5.44 -10.48 3.64
N GLU A 47 4.27 -9.91 3.89
CA GLU A 47 3.16 -10.54 4.63
C GLU A 47 2.02 -10.80 3.64
N ILE A 48 1.53 -12.03 3.50
CA ILE A 48 0.31 -12.33 2.74
C ILE A 48 -0.95 -12.05 3.60
N THR A 49 -0.81 -12.14 4.91
CA THR A 49 -1.88 -11.81 5.87
C THR A 49 -1.31 -10.87 6.94
N ARG A 50 -2.09 -9.89 7.41
CA ARG A 50 -1.67 -8.99 8.50
C ARG A 50 -1.73 -9.73 9.84
N LEU A 51 -0.71 -10.53 10.11
CA LEU A 51 -0.62 -11.37 11.31
C LEU A 51 0.06 -10.67 12.48
N ALA A 52 1.02 -9.76 12.21
CA ALA A 52 1.70 -9.01 13.26
C ALA A 52 0.84 -7.87 13.86
N PRO A 53 0.77 -7.73 15.20
CA PRO A 53 0.28 -6.51 15.85
C PRO A 53 1.17 -5.30 15.53
N ASP A 54 0.59 -4.10 15.45
CA ASP A 54 1.32 -2.90 15.01
C ASP A 54 2.50 -2.54 15.93
N THR A 55 2.42 -2.80 17.24
CA THR A 55 3.54 -2.61 18.19
C THR A 55 4.79 -3.44 17.86
N LEU A 56 4.60 -4.64 17.28
CA LEU A 56 5.68 -5.49 16.79
C LEU A 56 6.14 -5.05 15.40
N ARG A 57 5.21 -4.64 14.53
CA ARG A 57 5.54 -4.07 13.21
C ARG A 57 6.44 -2.84 13.33
N ASP A 58 6.23 -2.01 14.36
CA ASP A 58 7.07 -0.84 14.67
C ASP A 58 8.41 -1.19 15.33
N GLN A 59 8.58 -2.38 15.90
CA GLN A 59 9.92 -2.90 16.26
C GLN A 59 10.68 -3.34 14.99
N VAL A 60 10.01 -4.08 14.10
CA VAL A 60 10.56 -4.54 12.82
C VAL A 60 10.98 -3.35 11.94
N LYS A 61 10.15 -2.30 11.82
CA LYS A 61 10.52 -1.05 11.13
C LYS A 61 11.75 -0.37 11.75
N ARG A 62 11.82 -0.28 13.08
CA ARG A 62 12.98 0.31 13.79
C ARG A 62 14.26 -0.50 13.63
N ALA A 63 14.19 -1.81 13.40
CA ALA A 63 15.32 -2.63 12.99
C ALA A 63 15.77 -2.41 11.53
N GLY A 64 15.14 -1.47 10.80
CA GLY A 64 15.48 -1.11 9.42
C GLY A 64 14.89 -2.05 8.36
N TRP A 65 13.79 -2.74 8.68
CA TRP A 65 13.07 -3.61 7.72
C TRP A 65 11.80 -2.95 7.20
N GLN A 66 11.56 -3.06 5.89
CA GLN A 66 10.32 -2.62 5.26
C GLN A 66 9.33 -3.78 5.20
N ILE A 67 8.10 -3.59 5.68
CA ILE A 67 7.01 -4.58 5.59
C ILE A 67 6.10 -4.21 4.41
N VAL A 68 5.90 -5.15 3.48
CA VAL A 68 4.97 -5.06 2.37
C VAL A 68 3.85 -6.08 2.58
N SER A 69 2.60 -5.62 2.74
CA SER A 69 1.44 -6.51 2.87
C SER A 69 0.77 -6.77 1.51
N LEU A 70 0.51 -8.04 1.19
CA LEU A 70 -0.06 -8.56 -0.04
C LEU A 70 -1.38 -9.29 0.26
N PRO A 71 -2.56 -8.67 0.10
CA PRO A 71 -3.81 -9.29 0.53
C PRO A 71 -4.05 -10.69 -0.07
N GLU A 72 -4.37 -11.69 0.74
CA GLU A 72 -4.70 -13.08 0.30
C GLU A 72 -5.59 -13.11 -0.96
N ARG A 73 -6.65 -12.28 -0.98
CA ARG A 73 -7.58 -12.17 -2.11
C ARG A 73 -6.87 -11.79 -3.41
N GLU A 74 -5.87 -10.92 -3.36
CA GLU A 74 -5.08 -10.53 -4.54
C GLU A 74 -4.28 -11.73 -5.07
N ILE A 75 -3.55 -12.43 -4.18
CA ILE A 75 -2.79 -13.65 -4.51
C ILE A 75 -3.69 -14.69 -5.19
N ILE A 76 -4.87 -14.95 -4.62
CA ILE A 76 -5.85 -15.89 -5.17
C ILE A 76 -6.37 -15.46 -6.56
N THR A 77 -6.50 -14.14 -6.81
CA THR A 77 -7.00 -13.64 -8.11
C THR A 77 -5.94 -13.44 -9.19
N ASN A 78 -4.69 -13.16 -8.84
CA ASN A 78 -3.61 -12.88 -9.79
C ASN A 78 -2.21 -13.12 -9.18
N VAL A 79 -1.91 -14.39 -8.89
CA VAL A 79 -0.61 -14.77 -8.31
C VAL A 79 0.59 -14.33 -9.16
N GLN A 80 0.51 -14.45 -10.48
CA GLN A 80 1.60 -14.05 -11.40
C GLN A 80 1.85 -12.54 -11.39
N GLY A 81 0.79 -11.73 -11.37
CA GLY A 81 0.89 -10.27 -11.24
C GLY A 81 1.49 -9.84 -9.90
N ALA A 82 1.12 -10.49 -8.80
CA ALA A 82 1.70 -10.24 -7.48
C ALA A 82 3.19 -10.59 -7.43
N VAL A 83 3.59 -11.75 -7.95
CA VAL A 83 5.00 -12.17 -8.10
C VAL A 83 5.78 -11.14 -8.91
N LYS A 84 5.29 -10.74 -10.10
CA LYS A 84 5.97 -9.77 -10.97
C LYS A 84 6.11 -8.38 -10.34
N ARG A 85 5.12 -7.91 -9.57
CA ARG A 85 5.21 -6.63 -8.85
C ARG A 85 6.29 -6.66 -7.76
N ILE A 86 6.32 -7.73 -6.96
CA ILE A 86 7.32 -7.89 -5.89
C ILE A 86 8.74 -8.07 -6.46
N ALA A 87 8.87 -8.83 -7.55
CA ALA A 87 10.11 -8.94 -8.31
C ALA A 87 10.68 -7.56 -8.71
N ASN A 88 9.86 -6.71 -9.34
CA ASN A 88 10.25 -5.37 -9.75
C ASN A 88 10.64 -4.50 -8.53
N LEU A 89 9.87 -4.53 -7.44
CA LEU A 89 10.15 -3.77 -6.22
C LEU A 89 11.50 -4.17 -5.60
N LEU A 90 11.80 -5.47 -5.52
CA LEU A 90 13.07 -5.98 -4.99
C LEU A 90 14.26 -5.62 -5.89
N ALA A 91 14.11 -5.74 -7.22
CA ALA A 91 15.15 -5.36 -8.17
C ALA A 91 15.47 -3.86 -8.12
N ASN A 92 14.44 -3.00 -8.14
CA ASN A 92 14.60 -1.55 -8.01
C ASN A 92 15.27 -1.17 -6.68
N LYS A 93 14.89 -1.83 -5.58
CA LYS A 93 15.48 -1.58 -4.26
C LYS A 93 16.93 -2.06 -4.15
N ALA A 94 17.30 -3.16 -4.79
CA ALA A 94 18.69 -3.61 -4.89
C ALA A 94 19.55 -2.58 -5.65
N VAL A 95 19.08 -2.09 -6.81
CA VAL A 95 19.76 -1.03 -7.58
C VAL A 95 19.88 0.27 -6.78
N TYR A 96 18.84 0.65 -6.02
CA TYR A 96 18.91 1.82 -5.13
C TYR A 96 19.96 1.64 -4.02
N LEU A 97 20.00 0.48 -3.37
CA LEU A 97 20.97 0.19 -2.30
C LEU A 97 22.41 0.14 -2.83
N GLN A 98 22.63 -0.43 -4.02
CA GLN A 98 23.92 -0.38 -4.71
C GLN A 98 24.35 1.07 -4.95
N LYS A 99 23.51 1.88 -5.62
CA LYS A 99 23.80 3.31 -5.87
C LYS A 99 24.00 4.11 -4.59
N LYS A 100 23.30 3.77 -3.50
CA LYS A 100 23.50 4.38 -2.18
C LYS A 100 24.86 4.01 -1.57
N SER A 101 25.38 2.82 -1.83
CA SER A 101 26.72 2.41 -1.40
C SER A 101 27.83 3.04 -2.26
N GLU A 102 27.59 3.24 -3.55
CA GLU A 102 28.50 3.92 -4.49
C GLU A 102 28.58 5.43 -4.23
N THR A 103 27.48 6.05 -3.77
CA THR A 103 27.40 7.49 -3.43
C THR A 103 27.69 7.80 -1.96
N ALA A 104 27.87 6.78 -1.11
CA ALA A 104 28.29 6.99 0.27
C ALA A 104 29.74 7.50 0.29
N PRO A 105 30.07 8.53 1.10
CA PRO A 105 31.45 8.99 1.22
C PRO A 105 32.30 7.82 1.73
N ARG A 106 33.30 7.44 0.93
CA ARG A 106 34.19 6.31 1.22
C ARG A 106 35.04 6.66 2.43
N LEU A 107 34.54 6.31 3.62
CA LEU A 107 35.31 6.38 4.87
C LEU A 107 36.65 5.70 4.62
N GLN A 108 37.72 6.47 4.63
CA GLN A 108 39.06 5.92 4.53
C GLN A 108 39.23 4.99 5.73
N ALA A 109 39.58 3.73 5.46
CA ALA A 109 39.89 2.80 6.52
C ALA A 109 41.10 3.36 7.28
N VAL A 110 40.86 3.90 8.48
CA VAL A 110 41.93 4.38 9.35
C VAL A 110 42.80 3.18 9.66
N SER A 111 44.00 3.17 9.09
CA SER A 111 44.96 2.08 9.23
C SER A 111 45.40 2.01 10.70
N VAL A 112 44.76 1.11 11.46
CA VAL A 112 45.18 0.79 12.82
C VAL A 112 46.63 0.32 12.77
N PRO A 113 47.58 0.98 13.46
CA PRO A 113 48.97 0.53 13.47
C PRO A 113 49.06 -0.87 14.07
N SER A 114 49.83 -1.75 13.45
CA SER A 114 50.14 -3.06 14.04
C SER A 114 50.83 -2.89 15.40
N PRO A 115 50.58 -3.76 16.39
CA PRO A 115 51.33 -3.77 17.63
C PRO A 115 52.83 -3.94 17.35
N LEU A 116 53.66 -3.14 18.02
CA LEU A 116 55.11 -3.33 18.01
C LEU A 116 55.47 -4.68 18.65
N PRO A 117 56.49 -5.40 18.15
CA PRO A 117 56.96 -6.64 18.78
C PRO A 117 57.59 -6.34 20.15
N PRO A 118 57.46 -7.25 21.14
CA PRO A 118 58.05 -7.07 22.46
C PRO A 118 59.58 -7.09 22.41
N SER A 119 60.21 -6.21 23.18
CA SER A 119 61.66 -6.09 23.29
C SER A 119 62.31 -7.29 23.98
N LEU A 120 63.41 -7.80 23.42
CA LEU A 120 64.24 -8.83 24.04
C LEU A 120 65.00 -8.29 25.26
N SER A 121 64.71 -8.84 26.43
CA SER A 121 65.56 -8.73 27.63
C SER A 121 65.89 -10.15 28.11
N GLN A 122 67.18 -10.49 28.19
CA GLN A 122 67.65 -11.83 28.58
C GLN A 122 67.67 -11.99 30.12
N PRO A 123 67.61 -13.25 30.63
CA PRO A 123 67.50 -13.52 32.06
C PRO A 123 68.85 -13.47 32.79
N LEU A 124 68.79 -13.19 34.09
CA LEU A 124 69.79 -13.60 35.09
C LEU A 124 69.22 -14.78 35.88
N ALA A 125 70.09 -15.69 36.34
CA ALA A 125 69.70 -16.97 36.90
C ALA A 125 70.18 -17.17 38.35
N ASP A 126 69.34 -17.86 39.13
CA ASP A 126 69.64 -18.63 40.35
C ASP A 126 70.28 -17.93 41.57
N PRO A 127 70.22 -18.57 42.77
CA PRO A 127 69.09 -19.32 43.34
C PRO A 127 68.82 -18.89 44.81
N LEU A 128 67.83 -19.50 45.50
CA LEU A 128 67.94 -19.98 46.91
C LEU A 128 66.65 -20.61 47.47
N LEU A 129 66.76 -21.16 48.70
CA LEU A 129 65.88 -22.13 49.37
C LEU A 129 64.43 -21.70 49.72
N ALA A 130 63.61 -22.71 50.03
CA ALA A 130 62.25 -22.67 50.60
C ALA A 130 62.28 -22.70 52.16
N PRO A 131 61.18 -22.88 52.94
CA PRO A 131 59.74 -22.99 52.59
C PRO A 131 58.76 -22.20 53.53
N MET A 132 57.44 -22.45 53.37
CA MET A 132 56.36 -22.53 54.40
C MET A 132 55.13 -21.58 54.32
N THR A 133 53.97 -22.17 54.68
CA THR A 133 52.71 -21.60 55.22
C THR A 133 51.87 -20.58 54.42
N ALA A 134 50.84 -21.11 53.73
CA ALA A 134 49.41 -20.75 53.77
C ALA A 134 48.97 -19.28 54.07
N THR A 135 48.05 -18.67 53.31
CA THR A 135 46.61 -19.05 53.31
C THR A 135 45.76 -18.33 52.22
N LYS A 136 44.56 -18.87 51.96
CA LYS A 136 43.32 -18.22 51.43
C LYS A 136 43.24 -17.72 49.96
N SER A 137 42.82 -18.65 49.09
CA SER A 137 41.57 -18.57 48.30
C SER A 137 41.42 -17.45 47.21
N PRO A 138 40.29 -17.34 46.47
CA PRO A 138 40.19 -18.09 45.20
C PRO A 138 39.58 -17.31 44.00
N SER A 139 39.66 -17.86 42.79
CA SER A 139 38.48 -18.12 41.95
C SER A 139 38.83 -19.00 40.75
N ALA A 140 37.88 -19.81 40.28
CA ALA A 140 38.04 -20.67 39.10
C ALA A 140 36.85 -20.49 38.13
N GLN A 141 37.06 -20.89 36.87
CA GLN A 141 36.02 -20.93 35.84
C GLN A 141 34.97 -22.00 36.16
N VAL A 142 33.68 -21.76 35.85
CA VAL A 142 32.69 -22.76 35.41
C VAL A 142 31.41 -22.05 34.87
N PRO A 143 30.66 -22.65 33.91
CA PRO A 143 29.60 -21.96 33.13
C PRO A 143 28.18 -22.00 33.78
N PRO A 144 27.11 -21.40 33.17
CA PRO A 144 25.89 -21.02 33.90
C PRO A 144 24.86 -22.16 34.13
N PRO A 145 23.91 -21.97 35.07
CA PRO A 145 22.98 -23.01 35.54
C PRO A 145 21.71 -23.20 34.68
N PRO A 146 20.99 -24.34 34.83
CA PRO A 146 19.70 -24.60 34.20
C PRO A 146 18.50 -23.93 34.91
N LEU A 147 17.36 -23.85 34.22
CA LEU A 147 16.10 -23.30 34.74
C LEU A 147 15.28 -24.34 35.53
N PRO A 148 14.52 -23.93 36.56
CA PRO A 148 13.75 -24.84 37.42
C PRO A 148 12.36 -25.21 36.86
N ILE A 149 11.90 -26.41 37.24
CA ILE A 149 10.52 -26.88 37.07
C ILE A 149 9.69 -26.46 38.28
N LEU A 150 8.47 -25.96 38.08
CA LEU A 150 7.42 -25.97 39.12
C LEU A 150 6.01 -26.22 38.56
N ARG A 151 5.27 -27.06 39.29
CA ARG A 151 3.87 -27.49 39.16
C ARG A 151 3.47 -28.06 40.54
N PRO A 152 2.18 -28.31 40.84
CA PRO A 152 0.95 -27.69 40.37
C PRO A 152 0.10 -27.19 41.58
N THR A 153 -1.20 -26.89 41.40
CA THR A 153 -2.28 -27.40 42.28
C THR A 153 -3.69 -27.03 41.79
N THR A 154 -4.51 -28.05 41.47
CA THR A 154 -5.98 -28.13 41.74
C THR A 154 -6.96 -27.11 41.09
N LYS A 155 -8.27 -27.39 40.90
CA LYS A 155 -9.14 -28.55 41.25
C LYS A 155 -10.39 -28.57 40.34
N GLN A 156 -11.05 -29.74 40.24
CA GLN A 156 -12.50 -29.93 39.95
C GLN A 156 -13.02 -29.55 38.53
N THR A 157 -14.00 -30.23 37.91
CA THR A 157 -14.75 -31.45 38.29
C THR A 157 -15.21 -32.29 37.08
N VAL A 158 -15.64 -33.52 37.40
CA VAL A 158 -16.33 -34.58 36.61
C VAL A 158 -17.54 -34.14 35.76
N SER A 159 -18.09 -34.93 34.81
CA SER A 159 -17.58 -36.03 33.95
C SER A 159 -18.50 -36.20 32.68
N PRO A 160 -19.02 -37.36 32.21
CA PRO A 160 -18.89 -37.71 30.78
C PRO A 160 -20.22 -38.07 30.07
N PHE A 161 -20.16 -38.52 28.80
CA PHE A 161 -20.83 -39.76 28.38
C PHE A 161 -20.24 -40.34 27.07
N MET A 162 -20.40 -41.66 26.89
CA MET A 162 -20.11 -42.43 25.66
C MET A 162 -21.40 -42.60 24.80
N THR A 163 -21.42 -43.12 23.56
CA THR A 163 -20.33 -43.67 22.72
C THR A 163 -20.25 -42.92 21.36
N THR A 164 -20.41 -43.40 20.12
CA THR A 164 -20.63 -44.73 19.49
C THR A 164 -20.10 -44.69 18.05
N LYS A 165 -19.67 -45.82 17.45
CA LYS A 165 -19.46 -45.93 15.99
C LYS A 165 -20.74 -46.43 15.30
N GLN A 166 -21.06 -45.89 14.12
CA GLN A 166 -21.78 -46.65 13.09
C GLN A 166 -21.41 -46.17 11.69
N THR A 167 -21.30 -47.11 10.74
CA THR A 167 -20.87 -46.89 9.36
C THR A 167 -22.02 -47.11 8.40
N VAL A 168 -22.29 -46.15 7.51
CA VAL A 168 -23.12 -46.38 6.31
C VAL A 168 -22.57 -45.59 5.13
N SER A 169 -22.58 -46.19 3.95
CA SER A 169 -22.29 -45.59 2.63
C SER A 169 -22.67 -46.60 1.54
N PRO A 170 -22.91 -46.19 0.28
CA PRO A 170 -23.16 -44.82 -0.22
C PRO A 170 -24.52 -44.71 -0.95
N LEU A 171 -24.90 -43.50 -1.36
CA LEU A 171 -25.73 -43.33 -2.57
C LEU A 171 -25.25 -42.10 -3.35
N MET A 172 -25.25 -42.20 -4.68
CA MET A 172 -24.80 -41.12 -5.55
C MET A 172 -25.88 -40.04 -5.73
N THR A 173 -25.46 -38.78 -5.79
CA THR A 173 -25.90 -37.89 -6.88
C THR A 173 -24.89 -36.77 -7.09
N THR A 174 -24.56 -36.50 -8.34
CA THR A 174 -23.69 -35.39 -8.73
C THR A 174 -24.47 -34.08 -8.77
N LYS A 175 -23.90 -33.00 -8.22
CA LYS A 175 -24.12 -31.62 -8.69
C LYS A 175 -23.07 -30.68 -8.12
N GLN A 176 -22.46 -29.88 -8.98
CA GLN A 176 -21.63 -28.75 -8.56
C GLN A 176 -22.52 -27.74 -7.83
N ALA A 177 -22.11 -27.34 -6.63
CA ALA A 177 -22.73 -26.22 -5.92
C ALA A 177 -22.33 -24.88 -6.59
N SER A 178 -22.89 -24.61 -7.76
CA SER A 178 -22.74 -23.32 -8.45
C SER A 178 -23.14 -22.21 -7.47
N SER A 179 -22.20 -21.33 -7.12
CA SER A 179 -22.44 -20.25 -6.15
C SER A 179 -23.57 -19.34 -6.65
N ILE A 180 -24.77 -19.59 -6.11
CA ILE A 180 -25.96 -18.79 -6.30
C ILE A 180 -25.74 -17.46 -5.58
N ARG A 181 -26.05 -16.35 -6.26
CA ARG A 181 -25.96 -14.99 -5.70
C ARG A 181 -27.27 -14.27 -5.96
N PRO A 182 -27.82 -13.51 -5.00
CA PRO A 182 -29.00 -12.70 -5.26
C PRO A 182 -28.66 -11.62 -6.30
N CYS A 183 -29.55 -11.42 -7.27
CA CYS A 183 -29.46 -10.34 -8.23
C CYS A 183 -29.52 -8.98 -7.50
N PRO A 184 -28.59 -8.04 -7.72
CA PRO A 184 -28.58 -6.76 -7.02
C PRO A 184 -29.79 -5.87 -7.34
N ARG A 185 -30.56 -6.16 -8.41
CA ARG A 185 -31.76 -5.42 -8.81
C ARG A 185 -33.08 -6.00 -8.26
N CYS A 186 -33.15 -7.30 -7.96
CA CYS A 186 -34.42 -7.97 -7.60
C CYS A 186 -34.30 -9.14 -6.60
N GLY A 187 -33.11 -9.45 -6.09
CA GLY A 187 -32.87 -10.58 -5.18
C GLY A 187 -32.84 -11.97 -5.84
N ALA A 188 -33.31 -12.12 -7.09
CA ALA A 188 -33.44 -13.42 -7.76
C ALA A 188 -32.11 -14.22 -7.84
N PRO A 189 -32.14 -15.55 -7.67
CA PRO A 189 -30.93 -16.38 -7.58
C PRO A 189 -30.21 -16.56 -8.93
N LEU A 190 -29.08 -15.89 -9.11
CA LEU A 190 -28.24 -15.97 -10.32
C LEU A 190 -27.16 -17.05 -10.22
N ARG A 191 -26.89 -17.73 -11.33
CA ARG A 191 -25.74 -18.63 -11.53
C ARG A 191 -24.82 -18.04 -12.60
N LYS A 192 -23.49 -18.11 -12.40
CA LYS A 192 -22.55 -17.77 -13.48
C LYS A 192 -22.66 -18.83 -14.60
N PRO A 193 -22.55 -18.45 -15.89
CA PRO A 193 -22.06 -17.17 -16.41
C PRO A 193 -23.14 -16.09 -16.67
N GLU A 194 -24.40 -16.28 -16.26
CA GLU A 194 -25.55 -15.46 -16.67
C GLU A 194 -25.52 -14.02 -16.11
N LEU A 195 -24.83 -13.15 -16.84
CA LEU A 195 -25.04 -11.70 -16.87
C LEU A 195 -25.49 -11.34 -18.30
N PRO A 196 -26.62 -10.65 -18.51
CA PRO A 196 -27.51 -10.04 -17.50
C PRO A 196 -28.48 -11.02 -16.83
N CYS A 197 -29.06 -10.63 -15.70
CA CYS A 197 -30.12 -11.37 -15.00
C CYS A 197 -31.38 -11.55 -15.89
N PRO A 198 -31.81 -12.77 -16.27
CA PRO A 198 -32.95 -12.99 -17.16
C PRO A 198 -34.24 -12.30 -16.67
N SER A 199 -34.59 -12.48 -15.40
CA SER A 199 -35.77 -11.85 -14.76
C SER A 199 -35.70 -10.31 -14.66
N CYS A 200 -34.64 -9.69 -15.17
CA CYS A 200 -34.46 -8.24 -15.24
C CYS A 200 -34.15 -7.74 -16.67
N GLN A 201 -34.09 -8.60 -17.68
CA GLN A 201 -33.85 -8.20 -19.07
C GLN A 201 -35.09 -7.50 -19.63
N ASP A 202 -36.27 -8.12 -19.52
CA ASP A 202 -37.52 -7.63 -20.13
C ASP A 202 -38.35 -6.70 -19.23
N GLN A 203 -37.95 -6.53 -17.97
CA GLN A 203 -38.57 -5.54 -17.09
C GLN A 203 -37.96 -4.17 -17.39
N PRO A 204 -38.75 -3.13 -17.77
CA PRO A 204 -38.22 -1.79 -17.95
C PRO A 204 -37.49 -1.37 -16.67
N SER A 205 -36.33 -0.74 -16.84
CA SER A 205 -35.65 -0.15 -15.69
C SER A 205 -36.58 0.91 -15.08
N SER A 206 -36.62 0.99 -13.75
CA SER A 206 -37.20 2.17 -13.09
C SER A 206 -36.15 3.28 -13.19
N THR A 207 -36.08 3.89 -14.38
CA THR A 207 -34.92 4.64 -14.88
C THR A 207 -34.80 6.06 -14.35
N THR A 208 -35.18 6.30 -13.09
CA THR A 208 -34.79 7.50 -12.35
C THR A 208 -33.30 7.43 -11.98
N LYS A 209 -32.42 7.38 -12.99
CA LYS A 209 -31.00 7.78 -12.87
C LYS A 209 -30.95 9.07 -12.06
N SER A 210 -30.03 9.20 -11.11
CA SER A 210 -30.19 10.21 -10.04
C SER A 210 -30.30 11.63 -10.59
N VAL A 211 -31.52 12.17 -10.60
CA VAL A 211 -31.85 13.52 -11.10
C VAL A 211 -31.04 14.58 -10.36
N SER A 212 -30.71 14.33 -9.09
CA SER A 212 -29.84 15.20 -8.28
C SER A 212 -28.43 15.35 -8.86
N ALA A 213 -27.86 14.31 -9.48
CA ALA A 213 -26.52 14.37 -10.08
C ALA A 213 -26.53 15.09 -11.44
N ILE A 214 -27.57 14.86 -12.25
CA ILE A 214 -27.76 15.56 -13.53
C ILE A 214 -28.06 17.05 -13.28
N ALA A 215 -28.94 17.36 -12.33
CA ALA A 215 -29.26 18.73 -11.92
C ALA A 215 -28.03 19.46 -11.36
N TRP A 216 -27.25 18.82 -10.48
CA TRP A 216 -25.97 19.35 -9.97
C TRP A 216 -25.03 19.73 -11.13
N ALA A 217 -24.83 18.83 -12.10
CA ALA A 217 -23.97 19.09 -13.25
C ALA A 217 -24.49 20.23 -14.13
N ARG A 218 -25.81 20.27 -14.39
CA ARG A 218 -26.46 21.37 -15.15
C ARG A 218 -26.32 22.72 -14.45
N THR A 219 -26.49 22.78 -13.13
CA THR A 219 -26.27 24.01 -12.34
C THR A 219 -24.81 24.46 -12.36
N LEU A 220 -23.83 23.54 -12.44
CA LEU A 220 -22.42 23.91 -12.62
C LEU A 220 -22.13 24.46 -14.02
N MET A 221 -22.70 23.88 -15.09
CA MET A 221 -22.52 24.42 -16.45
C MET A 221 -23.13 25.82 -16.65
N GLN A 222 -23.95 26.30 -15.71
CA GLN A 222 -24.53 27.65 -15.69
C GLN A 222 -23.71 28.64 -14.84
N ARG A 223 -22.54 28.23 -14.33
CA ARG A 223 -21.72 28.99 -13.38
C ARG A 223 -20.27 29.06 -13.81
N ASP A 224 -19.61 30.16 -13.46
CA ASP A 224 -18.18 30.41 -13.73
C ASP A 224 -17.29 30.39 -12.48
N ASP A 225 -17.87 30.26 -11.29
CA ASP A 225 -17.17 30.29 -10.00
C ASP A 225 -16.74 28.89 -9.52
N TRP A 226 -16.24 28.05 -10.42
CA TRP A 226 -15.74 26.71 -10.10
C TRP A 226 -14.58 26.26 -11.00
N VAL A 227 -13.77 25.36 -10.45
CA VAL A 227 -12.63 24.72 -11.12
C VAL A 227 -12.64 23.21 -10.86
N VAL A 228 -11.98 22.45 -11.72
CA VAL A 228 -11.57 21.06 -11.45
C VAL A 228 -10.07 21.05 -11.20
N ILE A 229 -9.63 20.27 -10.21
CA ILE A 229 -8.23 19.96 -9.94
C ILE A 229 -8.01 18.44 -9.92
N ASP A 230 -6.75 18.06 -10.16
CA ASP A 230 -6.20 16.74 -9.86
C ASP A 230 -4.72 16.92 -9.46
N THR A 231 -4.16 15.99 -8.69
CA THR A 231 -2.80 16.13 -8.10
C THR A 231 -2.02 14.82 -8.15
N GLU A 232 -0.88 14.83 -8.83
CA GLU A 232 0.12 13.77 -8.69
C GLU A 232 1.09 14.12 -7.54
N THR A 233 1.56 13.09 -6.84
CA THR A 233 2.10 13.23 -5.48
C THR A 233 3.26 12.27 -5.20
N THR A 234 4.06 12.54 -4.16
CA THR A 234 5.07 11.58 -3.68
C THR A 234 4.43 10.30 -3.10
N GLY A 235 3.14 10.31 -2.75
CA GLY A 235 2.47 9.17 -2.13
C GLY A 235 1.13 9.50 -1.48
N LEU A 236 0.67 8.58 -0.64
CA LEU A 236 -0.71 8.55 -0.12
C LEU A 236 -0.82 8.84 1.39
N THR A 237 0.29 9.16 2.07
CA THR A 237 0.39 9.32 3.53
C THR A 237 0.16 10.78 3.98
N ARG A 238 0.47 11.09 5.24
CA ARG A 238 0.32 12.43 5.86
C ARG A 238 1.52 13.35 5.68
N ASP A 239 2.59 12.84 5.08
CA ASP A 239 3.86 13.55 4.90
C ASP A 239 4.16 13.81 3.42
N ASP A 240 3.38 13.20 2.51
CA ASP A 240 3.55 13.24 1.05
C ASP A 240 3.15 14.58 0.39
N GLU A 241 3.95 15.04 -0.55
CA GLU A 241 3.82 16.34 -1.22
C GLU A 241 3.21 16.23 -2.63
N ILE A 242 2.64 17.34 -3.12
CA ILE A 242 2.21 17.49 -4.51
C ILE A 242 3.44 17.70 -5.41
N VAL A 243 3.54 16.94 -6.51
CA VAL A 243 4.64 17.03 -7.50
C VAL A 243 4.15 17.46 -8.89
N GLU A 244 2.84 17.41 -9.14
CA GLU A 244 2.18 18.02 -10.30
C GLU A 244 0.79 18.48 -9.88
N ILE A 245 0.36 19.66 -10.37
CA ILE A 245 -1.01 20.12 -10.23
C ILE A 245 -1.52 20.61 -11.58
N ALA A 246 -2.79 20.30 -11.86
CA ALA A 246 -3.53 20.94 -12.93
C ALA A 246 -4.83 21.55 -12.38
N ILE A 247 -5.27 22.62 -13.03
CA ILE A 247 -6.51 23.33 -12.73
C ILE A 247 -7.18 23.67 -14.04
N VAL A 248 -8.43 23.21 -14.22
CA VAL A 248 -9.28 23.48 -15.38
C VAL A 248 -10.50 24.27 -14.92
N GLY A 249 -10.77 25.42 -15.56
CA GLY A 249 -11.89 26.28 -15.23
C GLY A 249 -13.24 25.79 -15.77
N SER A 250 -14.32 26.50 -15.40
CA SER A 250 -15.71 26.16 -15.75
C SER A 250 -15.94 25.79 -17.22
N LYS A 251 -15.28 26.51 -18.15
CA LYS A 251 -15.44 26.38 -19.61
C LYS A 251 -14.49 25.37 -20.25
N GLY A 252 -13.74 24.61 -19.44
CA GLY A 252 -12.76 23.62 -19.92
C GLY A 252 -11.41 24.24 -20.27
N GLN A 253 -11.19 25.52 -19.95
CA GLN A 253 -9.92 26.20 -20.16
C GLN A 253 -8.88 25.75 -19.11
N ILE A 254 -7.66 25.46 -19.55
CA ILE A 254 -6.53 25.17 -18.66
C ILE A 254 -6.11 26.48 -17.99
N LEU A 255 -6.15 26.52 -16.67
CA LEU A 255 -5.73 27.65 -15.85
C LEU A 255 -4.32 27.43 -15.29
N VAL A 256 -4.02 26.20 -14.87
CA VAL A 256 -2.71 25.75 -14.41
C VAL A 256 -2.45 24.35 -14.96
N ASP A 257 -1.23 24.11 -15.43
CA ASP A 257 -0.64 22.80 -15.69
C ASP A 257 0.86 22.94 -15.35
N THR A 258 1.31 22.37 -14.23
CA THR A 258 2.69 22.60 -13.78
C THR A 258 3.23 21.50 -12.87
N LEU A 259 4.51 21.18 -13.08
CA LEU A 259 5.31 20.40 -12.15
C LEU A 259 5.68 21.26 -10.93
N ILE A 260 5.71 20.62 -9.77
CA ILE A 260 6.09 21.23 -8.50
C ILE A 260 7.31 20.50 -7.96
N ARG A 261 8.30 21.24 -7.45
CA ARG A 261 9.45 20.64 -6.76
C ARG A 261 9.13 20.39 -5.28
N PRO A 262 9.00 19.13 -4.84
CA PRO A 262 8.86 18.80 -3.42
C PRO A 262 10.13 19.08 -2.63
N LEU A 263 10.02 19.03 -1.30
CA LEU A 263 11.10 19.08 -0.33
C LEU A 263 11.75 17.69 -0.16
N GLN A 264 10.96 16.61 -0.20
CA GLN A 264 11.45 15.24 -0.22
C GLN A 264 11.65 14.70 -1.65
N ARG A 265 12.31 13.56 -1.79
CA ARG A 265 12.45 12.87 -3.10
C ARG A 265 11.16 12.16 -3.49
N ILE A 266 10.88 12.06 -4.79
CA ILE A 266 9.76 11.29 -5.31
C ILE A 266 10.09 9.78 -5.17
N PRO A 267 9.28 8.98 -4.44
CA PRO A 267 9.46 7.54 -4.37
C PRO A 267 9.23 6.88 -5.74
N LEU A 268 10.02 5.86 -6.06
CA LEU A 268 9.90 5.15 -7.34
C LEU A 268 8.55 4.43 -7.48
N GLU A 269 7.90 4.09 -6.37
CA GLU A 269 6.54 3.57 -6.32
C GLU A 269 5.50 4.57 -6.83
N ALA A 270 5.71 5.87 -6.62
CA ALA A 270 4.87 6.94 -7.16
C ALA A 270 5.21 7.22 -8.63
N SER A 271 6.51 7.37 -8.96
CA SER A 271 6.97 7.52 -10.34
C SER A 271 6.58 6.34 -11.26
N ALA A 272 6.36 5.14 -10.71
CA ALA A 272 5.85 3.98 -11.45
C ALA A 272 4.36 4.09 -11.83
N VAL A 273 3.61 5.00 -11.21
CA VAL A 273 2.22 5.33 -11.53
C VAL A 273 2.15 6.53 -12.47
N HIS A 274 2.74 7.66 -12.07
CA HIS A 274 2.56 8.96 -12.75
C HIS A 274 3.74 9.43 -13.61
N HIS A 275 4.82 8.63 -13.68
CA HIS A 275 5.96 8.83 -14.58
C HIS A 275 6.73 10.16 -14.45
N ILE A 276 6.67 10.79 -13.27
CA ILE A 276 7.48 11.97 -12.90
C ILE A 276 8.55 11.53 -11.89
N TYR A 277 9.79 11.95 -12.09
CA TYR A 277 10.95 11.59 -11.29
C TYR A 277 11.65 12.84 -10.71
N ASP A 278 12.55 12.64 -9.73
CA ASP A 278 13.41 13.70 -9.14
C ASP A 278 14.11 14.59 -10.19
N ALA A 279 14.37 14.06 -11.39
CA ALA A 279 15.03 14.77 -12.49
C ALA A 279 14.13 15.82 -13.16
N ASP A 280 12.84 15.50 -13.36
CA ASP A 280 11.88 16.34 -14.08
C ASP A 280 11.50 17.56 -13.23
N VAL A 281 11.30 17.34 -11.92
CA VAL A 281 10.99 18.39 -10.95
C VAL A 281 12.22 19.18 -10.48
N LYS A 282 13.45 18.80 -10.88
CA LYS A 282 14.70 19.43 -10.38
C LYS A 282 14.76 20.93 -10.65
N GLY A 283 14.26 21.37 -11.81
CA GLY A 283 14.18 22.77 -12.20
C GLY A 283 12.85 23.45 -11.87
N ALA A 284 11.88 22.71 -11.32
CA ALA A 284 10.55 23.24 -11.05
C ALA A 284 10.54 24.19 -9.83
N PRO A 285 9.60 25.17 -9.80
CA PRO A 285 9.35 25.97 -8.62
C PRO A 285 8.80 25.11 -7.47
N THR A 286 9.03 25.53 -6.22
CA THR A 286 8.38 24.90 -5.07
C THR A 286 6.90 25.28 -4.99
N PHE A 287 6.12 24.51 -4.22
CA PHE A 287 4.70 24.82 -3.98
C PHE A 287 4.52 26.27 -3.49
N ALA A 288 5.40 26.74 -2.59
CA ALA A 288 5.34 28.10 -2.06
C ALA A 288 5.68 29.21 -3.07
N GLN A 289 6.47 28.91 -4.11
CA GLN A 289 6.74 29.85 -5.20
C GLN A 289 5.56 29.94 -6.19
N LEU A 290 4.82 28.84 -6.38
CA LEU A 290 3.62 28.79 -7.21
C LEU A 290 2.37 29.33 -6.51
N TRP A 291 2.26 29.19 -5.18
CA TRP A 291 1.02 29.47 -4.45
C TRP A 291 0.39 30.85 -4.71
N PRO A 292 1.15 31.97 -4.83
CA PRO A 292 0.55 33.27 -5.16
C PRO A 292 -0.16 33.33 -6.52
N GLN A 293 0.20 32.45 -7.46
CA GLN A 293 -0.44 32.32 -8.78
C GLN A 293 -1.60 31.32 -8.73
N ILE A 294 -1.47 30.28 -7.91
CA ILE A 294 -2.45 29.19 -7.78
C ILE A 294 -3.66 29.61 -6.90
N ALA A 295 -3.43 30.32 -5.80
CA ALA A 295 -4.43 30.61 -4.77
C ALA A 295 -5.73 31.28 -5.26
N PRO A 296 -5.72 32.26 -6.20
CA PRO A 296 -6.94 32.90 -6.69
C PRO A 296 -7.95 31.92 -7.34
N HIS A 297 -7.49 30.77 -7.83
CA HIS A 297 -8.37 29.75 -8.39
C HIS A 297 -9.17 28.96 -7.34
N PHE A 298 -8.91 29.17 -6.04
CA PHE A 298 -9.53 28.46 -4.92
C PHE A 298 -10.56 29.31 -4.14
N GLU A 299 -10.93 30.47 -4.69
CA GLU A 299 -11.96 31.36 -4.11
C GLU A 299 -13.40 30.84 -4.34
N GLY A 300 -13.60 30.01 -5.37
CA GLY A 300 -14.90 29.42 -5.73
C GLY A 300 -15.12 27.99 -5.22
N LEU A 301 -15.86 27.19 -6.00
CA LEU A 301 -16.06 25.77 -5.76
C LEU A 301 -14.96 24.92 -6.41
N VAL A 302 -14.23 24.17 -5.59
CA VAL A 302 -13.17 23.27 -6.04
C VAL A 302 -13.72 21.86 -6.23
N LEU A 303 -13.74 21.39 -7.47
CA LEU A 303 -14.05 19.99 -7.77
C LEU A 303 -12.75 19.19 -7.93
N ALA A 304 -12.78 17.93 -7.53
CA ALA A 304 -11.80 16.94 -7.95
C ALA A 304 -12.49 15.59 -8.10
N TYR A 305 -11.91 14.66 -8.87
CA TYR A 305 -12.53 13.36 -9.03
C TYR A 305 -12.64 12.63 -7.69
N ASN A 306 -11.53 12.57 -6.94
CA ASN A 306 -11.45 11.97 -5.62
C ASN A 306 -11.18 13.02 -4.52
N ALA A 307 -11.91 14.14 -4.50
CA ALA A 307 -11.62 15.32 -3.66
C ALA A 307 -11.29 15.10 -2.15
N GLN A 308 -11.61 13.96 -1.54
CA GLN A 308 -11.08 13.62 -0.20
C GLN A 308 -9.53 13.47 -0.18
N PHE A 309 -8.93 13.11 -1.32
CA PHE A 309 -7.49 13.01 -1.54
C PHE A 309 -6.89 14.38 -1.83
N ASP A 310 -7.28 15.02 -2.94
CA ASP A 310 -6.66 16.24 -3.45
C ASP A 310 -6.75 17.40 -2.45
N ILE A 311 -7.94 17.60 -1.85
CA ILE A 311 -8.16 18.65 -0.85
C ILE A 311 -7.37 18.37 0.45
N ARG A 312 -7.06 17.11 0.76
CA ARG A 312 -6.19 16.74 1.89
C ARG A 312 -4.72 17.05 1.57
N LEU A 313 -4.24 16.65 0.40
CA LEU A 313 -2.88 16.92 -0.08
C LEU A 313 -2.60 18.41 -0.16
N LEU A 314 -3.53 19.19 -0.71
CA LEU A 314 -3.48 20.65 -0.78
C LEU A 314 -3.33 21.27 0.62
N ARG A 315 -4.24 20.92 1.55
CA ARG A 315 -4.21 21.42 2.94
C ARG A 315 -2.90 21.06 3.66
N GLN A 316 -2.37 19.87 3.41
CA GLN A 316 -1.14 19.37 4.00
C GLN A 316 0.09 20.08 3.45
N THR A 317 0.19 20.24 2.12
CA THR A 317 1.30 20.92 1.43
C THR A 317 1.34 22.41 1.78
N LEU A 318 0.17 23.05 1.93
CA LEU A 318 0.03 24.41 2.47
C LEU A 318 0.55 24.50 3.90
N GLY A 319 0.16 23.57 4.78
CA GLY A 319 0.63 23.51 6.16
C GLY A 319 2.15 23.31 6.28
N GLN A 320 2.72 22.39 5.49
CA GLN A 320 4.17 22.17 5.38
C GLN A 320 4.90 23.42 4.86
N SER A 321 4.27 24.21 3.98
CA SER A 321 4.79 25.46 3.43
C SER A 321 4.55 26.69 4.33
N ALA A 322 3.91 26.52 5.49
CA ALA A 322 3.44 27.62 6.37
C ALA A 322 2.52 28.65 5.68
N LEU A 323 1.72 28.20 4.70
CA LEU A 323 0.83 29.03 3.90
C LEU A 323 -0.62 28.98 4.39
N ALA A 324 -1.32 30.11 4.27
CA ALA A 324 -2.74 30.20 4.60
C ALA A 324 -3.62 29.49 3.56
N LEU A 325 -4.61 28.74 4.05
CA LEU A 325 -5.74 28.26 3.25
C LEU A 325 -6.69 29.42 2.91
N PRO A 326 -7.32 29.44 1.71
CA PRO A 326 -8.40 30.37 1.42
C PRO A 326 -9.58 30.11 2.36
N SER A 327 -10.04 31.14 3.06
CA SER A 327 -10.97 31.03 4.18
C SER A 327 -12.36 30.48 3.82
N LEU A 328 -12.73 30.52 2.54
CA LEU A 328 -14.04 30.10 2.02
C LEU A 328 -13.96 28.92 1.03
N MET A 329 -12.83 28.19 0.95
CA MET A 329 -12.60 27.14 -0.05
C MET A 329 -13.61 25.96 0.05
N THR A 330 -14.70 26.05 -0.69
CA THR A 330 -15.71 24.98 -0.81
C THR A 330 -15.24 23.89 -1.78
N HIS A 331 -15.72 22.65 -1.59
CA HIS A 331 -15.33 21.55 -2.49
C HIS A 331 -16.40 20.46 -2.59
N ASP A 332 -16.42 19.76 -3.73
CA ASP A 332 -17.29 18.61 -4.00
C ASP A 332 -16.56 17.53 -4.81
N CYS A 333 -17.08 16.30 -4.83
CA CYS A 333 -16.39 15.10 -5.31
C CYS A 333 -17.12 14.47 -6.50
N ILE A 334 -16.52 14.58 -7.69
CA ILE A 334 -17.13 14.13 -8.95
C ILE A 334 -17.38 12.61 -8.92
N MET A 335 -16.49 11.80 -8.31
CA MET A 335 -16.72 10.37 -8.07
C MET A 335 -18.04 10.10 -7.34
N LYS A 336 -18.34 10.83 -6.26
CA LYS A 336 -19.58 10.62 -5.48
C LYS A 336 -20.82 10.98 -6.30
N ARG A 337 -20.76 12.09 -7.05
CA ARG A 337 -21.84 12.55 -7.92
C ARG A 337 -22.11 11.53 -9.04
N TYR A 338 -21.07 11.12 -9.77
CA TYR A 338 -21.12 10.07 -10.79
C TYR A 338 -21.62 8.72 -10.24
N ALA A 339 -21.13 8.27 -9.09
CA ALA A 339 -21.58 6.99 -8.49
C ALA A 339 -23.05 7.05 -8.05
N SER A 340 -23.53 8.21 -7.59
CA SER A 340 -24.95 8.42 -7.29
C SER A 340 -25.84 8.40 -8.54
N TYR A 341 -25.33 8.90 -9.68
CA TYR A 341 -25.99 8.80 -10.98
C TYR A 341 -26.11 7.33 -11.44
N GLN A 342 -25.02 6.55 -11.34
CA GLN A 342 -25.00 5.14 -11.75
C GLN A 342 -25.93 4.24 -10.93
N LYS A 343 -26.22 4.59 -9.67
CA LYS A 343 -26.80 3.71 -8.63
C LYS A 343 -25.95 2.46 -8.27
N ASP A 344 -24.96 2.10 -9.07
CA ASP A 344 -24.07 0.95 -8.82
C ASP A 344 -23.10 1.19 -7.65
N CYS A 345 -23.42 0.58 -6.52
CA CYS A 345 -22.47 0.33 -5.43
C CYS A 345 -21.76 -1.01 -5.66
N TYR A 346 -20.50 -0.97 -6.12
CA TYR A 346 -19.68 -2.17 -6.37
C TYR A 346 -19.39 -2.96 -5.07
N GLY A 347 -20.30 -3.88 -4.72
CA GLY A 347 -20.10 -5.04 -3.84
C GLY A 347 -19.66 -4.79 -2.40
N SER A 348 -19.64 -3.54 -1.92
CA SER A 348 -18.95 -3.15 -0.67
C SER A 348 -19.69 -2.13 0.19
N GLY A 349 -20.93 -1.75 -0.20
CA GLY A 349 -21.70 -0.69 0.48
C GLY A 349 -21.11 0.73 0.33
N GLN A 350 -19.99 0.88 -0.37
CA GLN A 350 -19.33 2.16 -0.63
C GLN A 350 -19.43 2.49 -2.12
N PRO A 351 -20.01 3.64 -2.52
CA PRO A 351 -20.14 4.05 -3.92
C PRO A 351 -18.82 4.62 -4.45
N ARG A 352 -17.80 3.76 -4.59
CA ARG A 352 -16.53 4.09 -5.27
C ARG A 352 -16.58 3.62 -6.72
N GLN A 353 -16.48 4.57 -7.63
CA GLN A 353 -16.37 4.37 -9.08
C GLN A 353 -15.06 5.03 -9.53
N SER A 354 -14.25 4.37 -10.36
CA SER A 354 -12.98 4.96 -10.81
C SER A 354 -13.18 5.93 -11.98
N LEU A 355 -12.30 6.92 -12.12
CA LEU A 355 -12.31 7.84 -13.26
C LEU A 355 -12.26 7.06 -14.57
N LYS A 356 -11.36 6.08 -14.69
CA LYS A 356 -11.30 5.14 -15.82
C LYS A 356 -12.65 4.48 -16.16
N HIS A 357 -13.45 4.08 -15.16
CA HIS A 357 -14.79 3.52 -15.41
C HIS A 357 -15.78 4.60 -15.89
N ALA A 358 -15.78 5.79 -15.29
CA ALA A 358 -16.60 6.91 -15.75
C ALA A 358 -16.25 7.34 -17.19
N CYS A 359 -14.96 7.39 -17.52
CA CYS A 359 -14.48 7.65 -18.87
C CYS A 359 -14.94 6.56 -19.85
N THR A 360 -14.80 5.28 -19.48
CA THR A 360 -15.26 4.14 -20.28
C THR A 360 -16.77 4.22 -20.56
N HIS A 361 -17.58 4.66 -19.59
CA HIS A 361 -19.03 4.80 -19.75
C HIS A 361 -19.41 5.97 -20.67
N PHE A 362 -18.76 7.13 -20.55
CA PHE A 362 -19.10 8.33 -21.33
C PHE A 362 -18.32 8.49 -22.65
N GLY A 363 -17.41 7.56 -22.98
CA GLY A 363 -16.56 7.64 -24.18
C GLY A 363 -15.44 8.68 -24.09
N ILE A 364 -15.08 9.11 -22.87
CA ILE A 364 -14.04 10.11 -22.60
C ILE A 364 -12.66 9.45 -22.71
N LYS A 365 -11.67 10.17 -23.22
CA LYS A 365 -10.27 9.73 -23.21
C LYS A 365 -9.69 9.87 -21.79
N PRO A 366 -9.13 8.81 -21.16
CA PRO A 366 -8.49 8.92 -19.85
C PRO A 366 -7.18 9.71 -19.90
N GLY A 367 -6.80 10.34 -18.79
CA GLY A 367 -5.55 11.11 -18.67
C GLY A 367 -4.29 10.26 -18.56
N VAL A 368 -4.42 9.10 -17.91
CA VAL A 368 -3.35 8.11 -17.73
C VAL A 368 -2.26 8.56 -16.74
N HIS A 369 -2.69 8.95 -15.54
CA HIS A 369 -1.81 9.31 -14.41
C HIS A 369 -0.89 10.50 -14.71
N ARG A 370 -1.54 11.58 -15.14
CA ARG A 370 -0.97 12.92 -15.28
C ARG A 370 -2.06 13.92 -14.95
N ALA A 371 -1.76 14.88 -14.07
CA ALA A 371 -2.76 15.73 -13.43
C ALA A 371 -3.64 16.43 -14.47
N LEU A 372 -3.07 17.03 -15.51
CA LEU A 372 -3.86 17.71 -16.56
C LEU A 372 -4.79 16.75 -17.29
N GLY A 373 -4.30 15.57 -17.67
CA GLY A 373 -5.09 14.60 -18.42
C GLY A 373 -6.30 14.11 -17.63
N ASP A 374 -6.09 13.75 -16.36
CA ASP A 374 -7.16 13.22 -15.52
C ASP A 374 -8.06 14.35 -14.94
N THR A 375 -7.55 15.60 -14.82
CA THR A 375 -8.38 16.81 -14.59
C THR A 375 -9.34 17.07 -15.75
N ILE A 376 -8.85 17.05 -17.00
CA ILE A 376 -9.69 17.22 -18.20
C ILE A 376 -10.73 16.10 -18.28
N ALA A 377 -10.32 14.84 -18.07
CA ALA A 377 -11.24 13.71 -18.06
C ALA A 377 -12.30 13.82 -16.95
N ALA A 378 -11.94 14.35 -15.77
CA ALA A 378 -12.88 14.61 -14.68
C ALA A 378 -13.83 15.78 -15.00
N TRP A 379 -13.36 16.85 -15.64
CA TRP A 379 -14.21 17.94 -16.16
C TRP A 379 -15.21 17.43 -17.20
N GLU A 380 -14.76 16.59 -18.14
CA GLU A 380 -15.63 15.96 -19.13
C GLU A 380 -16.70 15.05 -18.47
N VAL A 381 -16.40 14.38 -17.35
CA VAL A 381 -17.43 13.64 -16.59
C VAL A 381 -18.52 14.58 -16.05
N VAL A 382 -18.19 15.79 -15.59
CA VAL A 382 -19.21 16.79 -15.17
C VAL A 382 -20.02 17.27 -16.37
N LYS A 383 -19.36 17.63 -17.47
CA LYS A 383 -20.03 18.03 -18.71
C LYS A 383 -20.99 16.95 -19.21
N LYS A 384 -20.53 15.69 -19.32
CA LYS A 384 -21.35 14.54 -19.73
C LYS A 384 -22.50 14.27 -18.78
N LEU A 385 -22.34 14.49 -17.47
CA LEU A 385 -23.46 14.42 -16.52
C LEU A 385 -24.54 15.49 -16.76
N SER A 386 -24.20 16.65 -17.34
CA SER A 386 -25.16 17.72 -17.66
C SER A 386 -25.93 17.50 -18.98
N GLU A 387 -25.28 16.84 -19.96
CA GLU A 387 -25.79 16.56 -21.31
C GLU A 387 -26.84 15.42 -21.34
N LEU A 388 -26.90 14.60 -20.29
CA LEU A 388 -27.90 13.53 -20.15
C LEU A 388 -29.29 14.13 -19.89
N ALA A 389 -30.35 13.46 -20.37
CA ALA A 389 -31.76 13.86 -20.21
C ALA A 389 -32.23 13.85 -18.75
#